data_AF-A0A7Y8WR40-F1
#
_entry.id   AF-A0A7Y8WR40-F1
#
_cell.length_a   1.000
_cell.length_b   1.000
_cell.length_c   1.000
_cell.angle_alpha   90.00
_cell.angle_beta   90.00
_cell.angle_gamma   90.00
#
_symmetry.space_group_name_H-M   'P 1'
#
loop_
_entity.id
_entity.type
_entity.pdbx_description
1 polymer ?
#
loop_
_entity_poly.entity_id
_entity_poly.type
_entity_poly.pdbx_seq_one_letter_code
_entity_poly.pdbx_strand_id
1 'polypeptide(L)' 'MCKNNMAVDGMDCCVDCNEELAIMERNRSKCWNCLDKISETYADDHIDEEDGVM' A
#
# COMPACT_ATOMS: atom_id res chain seq x y z
N MET A 1 1.76 7.62 15.93
CA MET A 1 1.58 6.29 16.55
C MET A 1 0.15 6.19 17.01
N CYS A 2 -0.65 5.29 16.43
CA CYS A 2 -1.99 4.98 16.92
C CYS A 2 -1.92 4.52 18.37
N LYS A 3 -2.13 5.45 19.31
CA LYS A 3 -2.17 5.15 20.74
C LYS A 3 -3.58 4.66 21.01
N ASN A 4 -3.74 3.33 21.03
CA ASN A 4 -4.99 2.65 21.37
C ASN A 4 -5.62 3.27 22.62
N ASN A 5 -6.60 4.14 22.41
CA ASN A 5 -7.47 4.65 23.46
C ASN A 5 -8.89 4.49 22.95
N MET A 6 -9.40 3.27 23.14
CA MET A 6 -10.79 2.90 22.90
C MET A 6 -11.13 2.92 21.40
N ALA A 7 -11.85 1.91 20.92
CA ALA A 7 -12.44 1.93 19.59
C ALA A 7 -13.52 3.03 19.54
N VAL A 8 -13.10 4.29 19.49
CA VAL A 8 -13.95 5.44 19.22
C VAL A 8 -14.10 5.48 17.72
N ASP A 9 -15.19 4.89 17.23
CA ASP A 9 -15.78 5.10 15.91
C ASP A 9 -14.80 5.52 14.79
N GLY A 10 -14.07 4.53 14.27
CA GLY A 10 -13.65 4.53 12.87
C GLY A 10 -12.23 5.02 12.55
N MET A 11 -11.31 5.21 13.49
CA MET A 11 -9.91 5.44 13.12
C MET A 11 -9.20 4.13 12.78
N ASP A 12 -9.06 3.85 11.48
CA ASP A 12 -8.23 2.75 10.98
C ASP A 12 -6.75 3.15 10.99
N CYS A 13 -5.85 2.18 11.21
CA CYS A 13 -4.41 2.40 11.24
C CYS A 13 -3.71 1.56 10.18
N CYS A 14 -2.65 2.10 9.59
CA CYS A 14 -1.83 1.37 8.62
C CYS A 14 -1.06 0.24 9.32
N VAL A 15 -1.14 -0.98 8.78
CA VAL A 15 -0.45 -2.16 9.34
C VAL A 15 1.07 -2.11 9.22
N ASP A 16 1.61 -1.28 8.33
CA ASP A 16 3.06 -1.20 8.07
C ASP A 16 3.75 -0.10 8.91
N CYS A 17 3.20 1.12 8.91
CA CYS A 17 3.81 2.26 9.62
C CYS A 17 3.10 2.61 10.93
N ASN A 18 1.96 1.99 11.25
CA ASN A 18 1.17 2.25 12.45
C ASN A 18 0.75 3.73 12.62
N GLU A 19 0.68 4.45 11.51
CA GLU A 19 0.11 5.78 11.40
C GLU A 19 -1.40 5.69 11.19
N GLU A 20 -2.10 6.71 11.64
CA GLU A 20 -3.55 6.81 11.48
C GLU A 20 -3.89 7.05 10.01
N LEU A 21 -4.84 6.28 9.47
CA LEU A 21 -5.29 6.44 8.10
C LEU A 21 -6.14 7.69 8.01
N ALA A 22 -5.88 8.51 7.00
CA ALA A 22 -6.72 9.66 6.70
C ALA A 22 -8.15 9.21 6.42
N ILE A 23 -9.12 10.13 6.50
CA ILE A 23 -10.53 9.83 6.21
C ILE A 23 -10.70 9.18 4.82
N MET A 24 -9.86 9.58 3.86
CA MET A 24 -9.82 9.07 2.47
C MET A 24 -9.18 7.68 2.34
N GLU A 25 -8.61 7.17 3.43
CA GLU A 25 -7.90 5.89 3.54
C GLU A 25 -8.58 4.94 4.54
N ARG A 26 -9.64 5.39 5.23
CA ARG A 26 -10.48 4.55 6.09
C ARG A 26 -10.99 3.33 5.30
N ASN A 27 -11.10 2.19 5.95
CA ASN A 27 -11.36 0.84 5.42
C ASN A 27 -10.22 0.21 4.60
N ARG A 28 -9.05 0.85 4.46
CA ARG A 28 -7.85 0.19 3.92
C ARG A 28 -7.01 -0.40 5.05
N SER A 29 -6.26 -1.46 4.74
CA SER A 29 -5.26 -2.02 5.66
C SER A 29 -3.95 -1.23 5.67
N LYS A 30 -3.67 -0.45 4.62
CA LYS A 30 -2.41 0.28 4.41
C LYS A 30 -2.66 1.72 3.95
N CYS A 31 -1.79 2.65 4.34
CA CYS A 31 -1.81 4.03 3.85
C CYS A 31 -1.25 4.13 2.43
N TRP A 32 -1.58 5.20 1.71
CA TRP A 32 -1.10 5.48 0.36
C TRP A 32 0.41 5.47 0.28
N ASN A 33 1.11 6.04 1.26
CA ASN A 33 2.57 6.07 1.27
C ASN A 33 3.20 4.67 1.39
N CYS A 34 2.54 3.74 2.08
CA CYS A 34 2.98 2.35 2.17
C CYS A 34 2.56 1.53 0.94
N LEU A 35 1.41 1.85 0.32
CA LEU A 35 0.96 1.23 -0.93
C LEU A 35 1.81 1.65 -2.13
N ASP A 36 2.19 2.92 -2.22
CA ASP A 36 2.96 3.49 -3.32
C ASP A 36 4.34 2.81 -3.46
N LYS A 37 4.99 2.55 -2.32
CA LYS A 37 6.23 1.78 -2.23
C LYS A 37 6.12 0.34 -2.74
N ILE A 38 4.91 -0.22 -2.81
CA ILE A 38 4.66 -1.60 -3.28
C ILE A 38 4.30 -1.60 -4.77
N SER A 39 3.71 -0.52 -5.29
CA SER A 39 3.29 -0.44 -6.70
C SER A 39 4.43 -0.27 -7.70
N GLU A 40 5.66 0.00 -7.26
CA GLU A 40 6.82 0.19 -8.15
C GLU A 40 7.38 -1.12 -8.74
N THR A 41 6.84 -2.30 -8.40
CA THR A 41 7.38 -3.60 -8.84
C THR A 41 6.67 -4.30 -10.02
N TYR A 42 5.81 -3.60 -10.79
CA TYR A 42 5.14 -4.18 -11.97
C TYR A 42 5.04 -3.23 -13.17
N ALA A 43 5.96 -2.28 -13.30
CA ALA A 43 6.05 -1.43 -14.48
C ALA A 43 7.47 -1.52 -15.06
N ASP A 44 7.82 -2.68 -15.62
CA ASP A 44 8.70 -2.88 -16.79
C ASP A 44 9.28 -4.30 -16.80
N ASP A 45 8.51 -5.28 -17.30
CA ASP A 45 9.07 -6.54 -17.79
C ASP A 45 8.22 -7.00 -18.99
N HIS A 46 7.99 -6.07 -19.93
CA HIS A 46 7.86 -6.50 -21.33
C HIS A 46 9.25 -6.93 -21.76
N ILE A 47 9.55 -8.19 -21.43
CA ILE A 47 10.65 -8.97 -21.99
C ILE A 47 10.52 -8.90 -23.52
N ASP A 48 11.35 -8.07 -24.15
CA ASP A 48 11.79 -8.27 -25.53
C ASP A 48 12.69 -9.53 -25.52
N GLU A 49 12.10 -10.72 -25.46
CA GLU A 49 12.78 -11.95 -25.86
C GLU A 49 12.64 -12.07 -27.37
N GLU A 50 13.72 -11.72 -28.07
CA GLU A 50 13.99 -12.17 -29.43
C GLU A 50 13.72 -13.68 -29.54
N ASP A 51 12.60 -14.07 -30.16
CA ASP A 51 12.46 -15.42 -30.70
C ASP A 51 13.19 -15.47 -32.06
N GLY A 52 14.52 -15.57 -31.99
CA GLY A 52 15.37 -15.85 -33.13
C GLY A 52 15.42 -17.35 -33.40
N VAL A 53 14.67 -17.86 -34.39
CA VAL A 53 14.85 -19.22 -34.94
C VAL A 53 14.56 -19.27 -36.46
N MET A 54 15.66 -19.26 -37.24
CA MET A 54 15.88 -19.66 -38.67
C MET A 54 15.20 -18.90 -39.83
#